data_AF-A0A6N4W6F5-F1
#
_entry.id   AF-A0A6N4W6F5-F1
#
_cell.length_a   1.000
_cell.length_b   1.000
_cell.length_c   1.000
_cell.angle_alpha   90.00
_cell.angle_beta   90.00
_cell.angle_gamma   90.00
#
_symmetry.space_group_name_H-M   'P 1'
#
loop_
_entity.id
_entity.type
_entity.pdbx_description
1 polymer ?
#
loop_
_entity_poly.entity_id
_entity_poly.type
_entity_poly.pdbx_seq_one_letter_code
_entity_poly.pdbx_strand_id
1 'polypeptide(L)'
;MAKRLATALAAAAASGAIAAPPANADVQPGCESIPWGFLGTQTRSICDGPLQADGSWVRFRMVWVPAHQVPVRTSCGTYICTTSGGYWQDEQVFEKVKYPVTPDTVVPGEPGWLPPTYTDAGGFTPINFG
;
A
#
# COMPACT_ATOMS: atom_id res chain seq x y z
N MET A 1 49.93 15.88 60.88
CA MET A 1 48.94 16.02 61.98
C MET A 1 47.55 16.11 61.34
N ALA A 2 46.59 15.37 61.89
CA ALA A 2 45.37 14.92 61.22
C ALA A 2 44.28 16.00 61.01
N LYS A 3 43.51 15.85 59.93
CA LYS A 3 42.04 15.74 60.02
C LYS A 3 41.46 15.04 58.79
N ARG A 4 40.86 13.88 59.03
CA ARG A 4 39.98 13.17 58.09
C ARG A 4 38.66 13.93 58.02
N LEU A 5 38.13 14.14 56.82
CA LEU A 5 36.72 14.40 56.59
C LEU A 5 36.29 13.52 55.41
N ALA A 6 35.61 12.45 55.75
CA ALA A 6 34.94 11.56 54.84
C ALA A 6 33.65 12.23 54.36
N THR A 7 33.41 12.20 53.06
CA THR A 7 32.04 12.21 52.54
C THR A 7 32.01 11.34 51.30
N ALA A 8 31.43 10.16 51.46
CA ALA A 8 31.10 9.27 50.37
C ALA A 8 29.92 9.88 49.60
N LEU A 9 30.08 10.16 48.30
CA LEU A 9 28.95 10.24 47.40
C LEU A 9 28.82 8.89 46.70
N ALA A 10 27.85 8.12 47.18
CA ALA A 10 27.38 6.91 46.54
C ALA A 10 26.47 7.27 45.34
N ALA A 11 26.62 6.47 44.29
CA ALA A 11 25.59 6.01 43.36
C ALA A 11 24.80 7.03 42.52
N ALA A 12 24.93 6.90 41.19
CA ALA A 12 23.83 6.39 40.36
C ALA A 12 24.31 6.14 38.92
N ALA A 13 24.78 4.93 38.64
CA ALA A 13 24.69 4.37 37.29
C ALA A 13 23.22 3.98 37.08
N ALA A 14 22.36 4.94 36.73
CA ALA A 14 21.01 4.65 36.28
C ALA A 14 21.04 4.48 34.77
N SER A 15 21.10 3.21 34.37
CA SER A 15 20.94 2.73 33.00
C SER A 15 19.69 3.35 32.38
N GLY A 16 19.87 4.34 31.51
CA GLY A 16 18.82 4.84 30.63
C GLY A 16 18.56 3.81 29.53
N ALA A 17 17.99 2.66 29.87
CA ALA A 17 17.30 1.82 28.91
C ALA A 17 15.99 2.54 28.58
N ILE A 18 16.10 3.57 27.73
CA ILE A 18 14.94 4.15 27.07
C ILE A 18 14.37 2.98 26.27
N ALA A 19 13.25 2.43 26.73
CA ALA A 19 12.44 1.53 25.92
C ALA A 19 12.07 2.33 24.67
N ALA A 20 12.85 2.17 23.61
CA ALA A 20 12.50 2.70 22.32
C ALA A 20 11.13 2.10 21.97
N PRO A 21 10.12 2.92 21.61
CA PRO A 21 8.91 2.36 21.06
C PRO A 21 9.31 1.46 19.88
N PRO A 22 8.70 0.28 19.69
CA PRO A 22 8.94 -0.48 18.48
C PRO A 22 8.66 0.44 17.30
N ALA A 23 9.69 0.69 16.49
CA ALA A 23 9.54 1.42 15.24
C ALA A 23 8.68 0.53 14.33
N ASN A 24 7.37 0.67 14.45
CA ASN A 24 6.42 0.16 13.49
C ASN A 24 6.49 1.13 12.31
N ALA A 25 7.54 1.02 11.50
CA ALA A 25 7.45 1.48 10.14
C ALA A 25 6.35 0.62 9.53
N ASP A 26 5.20 1.22 9.26
CA ASP A 26 4.11 0.54 8.59
C ASP A 26 4.58 0.26 7.16
N VAL A 27 5.13 -0.94 6.95
CA VAL A 27 5.69 -1.36 5.68
C VAL A 27 4.51 -1.63 4.76
N GLN A 28 4.25 -0.67 3.88
CA GLN A 28 3.19 -0.82 2.90
C GLN A 28 3.68 -1.73 1.77
N PRO A 29 2.90 -2.75 1.38
CA PRO A 29 3.23 -3.58 0.23
C PRO A 29 3.49 -2.72 -1.02
N GLY A 30 4.40 -3.15 -1.88
CA GLY A 30 4.57 -2.51 -3.18
C GLY A 30 3.33 -2.78 -4.00
N CYS A 31 2.53 -1.75 -4.28
CA CYS A 31 1.26 -1.88 -4.99
C CYS A 31 1.25 -1.02 -6.26
N GLU A 32 0.69 -1.59 -7.32
CA GLU A 32 0.40 -0.90 -8.58
C GLU A 32 -1.08 -1.10 -8.93
N SER A 33 -1.71 -0.09 -9.51
CA SER A 33 -3.06 -0.21 -10.07
C SER A 33 -3.10 0.37 -11.48
N ILE A 34 -3.60 -0.40 -12.43
CA ILE A 34 -3.69 0.00 -13.83
C ILE A 34 -5.12 -0.18 -14.38
N PRO A 35 -5.50 0.57 -15.42
CA PRO A 35 -6.70 0.28 -16.19
C PRO A 35 -6.68 -1.14 -16.75
N TRP A 36 -7.82 -1.82 -16.72
CA TRP A 36 -7.97 -3.21 -17.13
C TRP A 36 -9.34 -3.47 -17.77
N GLY A 37 -9.46 -4.62 -18.44
CA GLY A 37 -10.68 -5.02 -19.14
C GLY A 37 -10.93 -4.22 -20.41
N PHE A 38 -12.12 -4.39 -20.99
CA PHE A 38 -12.50 -3.71 -22.22
C PHE A 38 -12.53 -2.19 -22.01
N LEU A 39 -11.75 -1.45 -22.80
CA LEU A 39 -11.61 0.01 -22.74
C LEU A 39 -11.22 0.59 -21.36
N GLY A 40 -10.55 -0.19 -20.50
CA GLY A 40 -10.12 0.29 -19.18
C GLY A 40 -11.27 0.52 -18.20
N THR A 41 -12.41 -0.16 -18.41
CA THR A 41 -13.59 -0.07 -17.54
C THR A 41 -13.39 -0.66 -16.15
N GLN A 42 -12.36 -1.48 -15.97
CA GLN A 42 -11.99 -2.09 -14.70
C GLN A 42 -10.60 -1.60 -14.27
N THR A 43 -10.25 -1.84 -13.02
CA THR A 43 -8.91 -1.63 -12.46
C THR A 43 -8.33 -2.97 -12.06
N ARG A 44 -7.08 -3.22 -12.45
CA ARG A 44 -6.28 -4.34 -11.94
C ARG A 44 -5.26 -3.80 -10.96
N SER A 45 -5.41 -4.16 -9.70
CA SER A 45 -4.47 -3.86 -8.63
C SER A 45 -3.61 -5.08 -8.32
N ILE A 46 -2.29 -4.90 -8.29
CA ILE A 46 -1.32 -5.91 -7.91
C ILE A 46 -0.52 -5.37 -6.73
N CYS A 47 -0.41 -6.17 -5.67
CA CYS A 47 0.42 -5.87 -4.52
C CYS A 47 1.33 -7.06 -4.22
N ASP A 48 2.61 -6.79 -4.01
CA ASP A 48 3.59 -7.82 -3.67
C ASP A 48 4.00 -7.74 -2.19
N GLY A 49 4.08 -8.91 -1.58
CA GLY A 49 4.69 -9.08 -0.27
C GLY A 49 6.22 -9.02 -0.34
N PRO A 50 6.89 -9.21 0.80
CA PRO A 50 8.35 -9.22 0.86
C PRO A 50 8.96 -10.26 -0.08
N LEU A 51 10.08 -9.87 -0.72
CA LEU A 51 10.92 -10.81 -1.45
C LEU A 51 11.61 -11.74 -0.46
N GLN A 52 11.43 -13.04 -0.66
CA GLN A 52 12.04 -14.08 0.14
C GLN A 52 13.50 -14.31 -0.27
N ALA A 53 14.27 -14.95 0.60
CA ALA A 53 15.69 -15.24 0.37
C ALA A 53 15.93 -16.14 -0.86
N ASP A 54 14.94 -16.94 -1.26
CA ASP A 54 14.97 -17.77 -2.47
C ASP A 54 14.58 -17.00 -3.75
N GLY A 55 14.29 -15.71 -3.64
CA GLY A 55 13.86 -14.84 -4.74
C GLY A 55 12.36 -14.94 -5.07
N SER A 56 11.59 -15.73 -4.33
CA SER A 56 10.13 -15.79 -4.49
C SER A 56 9.44 -14.66 -3.71
N TRP A 57 8.22 -14.31 -4.10
CA TRP A 57 7.35 -13.42 -3.32
C TRP A 57 5.91 -13.87 -3.42
N VAL A 58 5.07 -13.34 -2.53
CA VAL A 58 3.63 -13.57 -2.57
C VAL A 58 2.96 -12.39 -3.26
N ARG A 59 2.22 -12.66 -4.33
CA ARG A 59 1.45 -11.67 -5.09
C ARG A 59 -0.02 -11.73 -4.73
N PHE A 60 -0.62 -10.56 -4.57
CA PHE A 60 -2.05 -10.35 -4.46
C PHE A 60 -2.51 -9.60 -5.70
N ARG A 61 -3.47 -10.14 -6.44
CA ARG A 61 -4.07 -9.48 -7.60
C ARG A 61 -5.57 -9.34 -7.40
N MET A 62 -6.09 -8.17 -7.71
CA MET A 62 -7.51 -7.86 -7.67
C MET A 62 -7.92 -7.19 -8.97
N VAL A 63 -9.03 -7.63 -9.56
CA VAL A 63 -9.69 -6.93 -10.67
C VAL A 63 -11.03 -6.45 -10.17
N TRP A 64 -11.26 -5.14 -10.25
CA TRP A 64 -12.39 -4.49 -9.59
C TRP A 64 -12.80 -3.19 -10.28
N VAL A 65 -13.97 -2.68 -9.93
CA VAL A 65 -14.43 -1.33 -10.26
C VAL A 65 -14.63 -0.59 -8.94
N PRO A 66 -14.00 0.58 -8.74
CA PRO A 66 -14.16 1.35 -7.52
C PRO A 66 -15.59 1.82 -7.33
N ALA A 67 -15.99 1.95 -6.07
CA ALA A 67 -17.24 2.61 -5.73
C ALA A 67 -17.21 4.05 -6.27
N HIS A 68 -18.26 4.44 -7.00
CA HIS A 68 -18.31 5.74 -7.65
C HIS A 68 -19.75 6.20 -7.90
N GLN A 69 -19.91 7.50 -8.11
CA GLN A 69 -21.17 8.07 -8.55
C GLN A 69 -21.30 7.92 -10.07
N VAL A 70 -22.33 7.22 -10.53
CA VAL A 70 -22.62 7.11 -11.97
C VAL A 70 -23.18 8.46 -12.43
N PRO A 71 -22.53 9.16 -13.37
CA PRO A 71 -22.98 10.47 -13.81
C PRO A 71 -24.34 10.36 -14.52
N VAL A 72 -25.21 11.34 -14.30
CA VAL A 72 -26.43 11.48 -15.10
C VAL A 72 -26.02 11.82 -16.53
N ARG A 73 -26.54 11.07 -17.50
CA ARG A 73 -26.38 11.35 -18.92
C ARG A 73 -27.75 11.37 -19.58
N THR A 74 -28.02 12.43 -20.32
CA THR A 74 -29.20 12.55 -21.17
C THR A 74 -28.74 12.48 -22.61
N SER A 75 -29.27 11.54 -23.37
CA SER A 75 -29.05 11.41 -24.81
C SER A 75 -30.36 11.65 -25.53
N CYS A 76 -30.35 12.54 -26.52
CA CYS A 76 -31.51 12.90 -27.31
C CYS A 76 -31.31 12.50 -28.77
N GLY A 77 -32.25 11.75 -29.31
CA GLY A 77 -32.46 11.60 -30.75
C GLY A 77 -33.41 12.68 -31.29
N THR A 78 -33.82 12.54 -32.55
CA THR A 78 -34.67 13.53 -33.24
C THR A 78 -36.05 13.72 -32.60
N TYR A 79 -36.56 12.73 -31.89
CA TYR A 79 -37.94 12.72 -31.34
C TYR A 79 -38.04 12.19 -29.91
N ILE A 80 -36.93 11.76 -29.30
CA ILE A 80 -36.95 11.19 -27.95
C ILE A 80 -35.64 11.48 -27.22
N CYS A 81 -35.75 11.77 -25.92
CA CYS A 81 -34.61 11.85 -25.02
C CYS A 81 -34.69 10.72 -24.00
N THR A 82 -33.55 10.10 -23.70
CA THR A 82 -33.39 9.13 -22.63
C THR A 82 -32.38 9.66 -21.64
N THR A 83 -32.74 9.69 -20.36
CA THR A 83 -31.85 10.03 -19.26
C THR A 83 -31.54 8.78 -18.44
N SER A 84 -30.28 8.54 -18.15
CA SER A 84 -29.80 7.43 -17.32
C SER A 84 -28.70 7.89 -16.36
N GLY A 85 -28.39 7.07 -15.35
CA GLY A 85 -27.39 7.37 -14.32
C GLY A 85 -27.94 8.13 -13.12
N GLY A 86 -27.07 8.81 -12.36
CA GLY A 86 -27.43 9.58 -11.17
C GLY A 86 -27.52 8.80 -9.87
N TYR A 87 -27.04 7.56 -9.86
CA TYR A 87 -27.04 6.71 -8.67
C TYR A 87 -25.61 6.37 -8.24
N TRP A 88 -25.48 6.05 -6.96
CA TRP A 88 -24.26 5.50 -6.40
C TRP A 88 -24.09 4.04 -6.82
N GLN A 89 -22.90 3.67 -7.26
CA GLN A 89 -22.54 2.29 -7.52
C GLN A 89 -21.48 1.88 -6.51
N ASP A 90 -21.77 0.82 -5.75
CA ASP A 90 -20.81 0.22 -4.83
C ASP A 90 -19.68 -0.48 -5.59
N GLU A 91 -18.58 -0.73 -4.86
CA GLU A 91 -17.43 -1.46 -5.38
C GLU A 91 -17.86 -2.84 -5.92
N GLN A 92 -17.32 -3.20 -7.09
CA GLN A 92 -17.51 -4.52 -7.69
C GLN A 92 -16.17 -5.21 -7.83
N VAL A 93 -16.00 -6.36 -7.17
CA VAL A 93 -14.80 -7.19 -7.27
C VAL A 93 -15.10 -8.39 -8.16
N PHE A 94 -14.36 -8.51 -9.26
CA PHE A 94 -14.52 -9.60 -10.23
C PHE A 94 -13.53 -10.74 -9.98
N GLU A 95 -12.32 -10.39 -9.56
CA GLU A 95 -11.26 -11.35 -9.27
C GLU A 95 -10.48 -10.88 -8.05
N LYS A 96 -10.14 -11.82 -7.15
CA LYS A 96 -9.21 -11.58 -6.04
C LYS A 96 -8.44 -12.86 -5.79
N VAL A 97 -7.14 -12.83 -6.07
CA VAL A 97 -6.28 -14.01 -6.01
C VAL A 97 -4.99 -13.69 -5.25
N LYS A 98 -4.45 -14.73 -4.61
CA LYS A 98 -3.18 -14.71 -3.89
C LYS A 98 -2.38 -15.93 -4.33
N TYR A 99 -1.14 -15.72 -4.78
CA TYR A 99 -0.30 -16.82 -5.25
C TYR A 99 1.20 -16.50 -5.11
N PRO A 100 2.05 -17.53 -4.95
CA PRO A 100 3.49 -17.35 -4.97
C PRO A 100 3.98 -17.07 -6.40
N VAL A 101 5.01 -16.25 -6.52
CA VAL A 101 5.64 -15.87 -7.79
C VAL A 101 7.15 -15.96 -7.64
N THR A 102 7.82 -16.46 -8.66
CA THR A 102 9.27 -16.34 -8.86
C THR A 102 9.52 -15.50 -10.11
N PRO A 103 10.77 -15.01 -10.35
CA PRO A 103 11.09 -14.26 -11.56
C PRO A 103 10.68 -14.98 -12.85
N ASP A 104 10.72 -16.30 -12.87
CA ASP A 104 10.41 -17.13 -14.04
C ASP A 104 8.90 -17.43 -14.20
N THR A 105 8.10 -17.26 -13.14
CA THR A 105 6.66 -17.56 -13.15
C THR A 105 5.78 -16.31 -13.15
N VAL A 106 6.35 -15.13 -13.34
CA VAL A 106 5.57 -13.89 -13.51
C VAL A 106 4.66 -14.04 -14.72
N VAL A 107 3.36 -13.86 -14.52
CA VAL A 107 2.37 -13.97 -15.60
C VAL A 107 2.65 -12.89 -16.65
N PRO A 108 2.61 -13.21 -17.96
CA PRO A 108 2.81 -12.22 -19.00
C PRO A 108 1.91 -10.99 -18.83
N GLY A 109 2.50 -9.80 -18.91
CA GLY A 109 1.81 -8.53 -18.73
C GLY A 109 1.60 -8.10 -17.27
N GLU A 110 2.17 -8.82 -16.30
CA GLU A 110 2.31 -8.34 -14.93
C GLU A 110 3.71 -7.74 -14.67
N PRO A 111 3.83 -6.82 -13.70
CA PRO A 111 5.14 -6.32 -13.30
C PRO A 111 5.98 -7.41 -12.64
N GLY A 112 7.30 -7.19 -12.58
CA GLY A 112 8.18 -7.92 -11.67
C GLY A 112 7.84 -7.65 -10.20
N TRP A 113 8.70 -8.07 -9.28
CA TRP A 113 8.48 -7.81 -7.86
C TRP A 113 8.38 -6.32 -7.57
N LEU A 114 7.31 -5.91 -6.90
CA LEU A 114 7.08 -4.54 -6.45
C LEU A 114 7.66 -4.35 -5.03
N PRO A 115 8.71 -3.52 -4.86
CA PRO A 115 9.31 -3.31 -3.55
C PRO A 115 8.33 -2.58 -2.61
N PRO A 116 8.36 -2.87 -1.30
CA PRO A 116 7.53 -2.17 -0.34
C PRO A 116 7.84 -0.67 -0.34
N THR A 117 6.80 0.13 -0.14
CA THR A 117 6.96 1.57 0.07
C THR A 117 7.04 1.83 1.57
N TYR A 118 8.01 2.63 1.97
CA TYR A 118 8.15 3.07 3.35
C TYR A 118 7.48 4.43 3.47
N THR A 119 6.45 4.51 4.30
CA THR A 119 5.97 5.80 4.80
C THR A 119 6.79 6.07 6.05
N ASP A 120 7.57 7.16 6.06
CA ASP A 120 8.18 7.62 7.31
C ASP A 120 7.09 8.10 8.28
N ALA A 121 7.44 8.31 9.55
CA ALA A 121 6.50 8.84 10.55
C ALA A 121 5.93 10.24 10.20
N GLY A 122 6.41 10.86 9.12
CA GLY A 122 5.94 12.12 8.55
C GLY A 122 4.91 11.96 7.43
N GLY A 123 4.53 10.74 7.04
CA GLY A 123 3.49 10.52 6.02
C GLY A 123 3.93 10.83 4.59
N PHE A 124 5.23 10.98 4.32
CA PHE A 124 5.71 11.38 2.99
C PHE A 124 5.98 10.15 2.12
N THR A 125 5.06 9.83 1.21
CA THR A 125 5.34 8.93 0.10
C THR A 125 6.33 9.60 -0.86
N PRO A 126 7.48 9.01 -1.21
CA PRO A 126 8.32 9.58 -2.25
C PRO A 126 7.67 9.34 -3.62
N ILE A 127 6.81 10.28 -4.02
CA ILE A 127 6.50 10.57 -5.40
C ILE A 127 6.36 12.09 -5.56
N ASN A 128 7.50 12.75 -5.76
CA ASN A 128 7.71 13.60 -6.93
C ASN A 128 9.19 13.93 -7.09
N PHE A 129 9.77 13.51 -8.20
CA PHE A 129 10.96 14.14 -8.78
C PHE A 129 10.46 15.39 -9.54
N GLY A 130 10.77 16.59 -9.04
CA GLY A 130 10.44 17.86 -9.70
C GLY A 130 9.86 18.90 -8.76
#